data_AF-A0A645BAL3-F1
#
_entry.id   AF-A0A645BAL3-F1
#
_cell.length_a   1.000
_cell.length_b   1.000
_cell.length_c   1.000
_cell.angle_alpha   90.00
_cell.angle_beta   90.00
_cell.angle_gamma   90.00
#
_symmetry.space_group_name_H-M   'P 1'
#
loop_
_entity.id
_entity.type
_entity.pdbx_description
1 polymer ?
#
loop_
_entity_poly.entity_id
_entity_poly.type
_entity_poly.pdbx_seq_one_letter_code
_entity_poly.pdbx_strand_id
1 'polypeptide(L)'
;MSKILTLLLLNKSGYEVGRFTSLGNLYYDENYSYFKTLFSKQGDIERESYNINKWLDYFLSFILAAYEDLNDEMNLTGNKKETKTRRIEKVINSTLGYFTKDDVRNQCPDIPEPTINRVFNNLRKSGKIEVVAKGRSAKWKKR
;
A
#
# COMPACT_ATOMS: atom_id res chain seq x y z
N MET A 1 -18.68 -17.28 3.13
CA MET A 1 -19.47 -16.19 2.52
C MET A 1 -19.38 -14.88 3.29
N SER A 2 -19.51 -14.88 4.63
CA SER A 2 -19.38 -13.68 5.47
C SER A 2 -18.15 -12.81 5.18
N LYS A 3 -16.98 -13.44 4.98
CA LYS A 3 -15.71 -12.74 4.71
C LYS A 3 -15.76 -11.77 3.52
N ILE A 4 -16.35 -12.23 2.40
CA ILE A 4 -16.44 -11.44 1.17
C ILE A 4 -17.39 -10.25 1.36
N LEU A 5 -18.48 -10.47 2.09
CA LEU A 5 -19.46 -9.43 2.41
C LEU A 5 -18.87 -8.37 3.35
N THR A 6 -18.09 -8.78 4.36
CA THR A 6 -17.37 -7.87 5.24
C THR A 6 -16.37 -7.01 4.44
N LEU A 7 -15.59 -7.64 3.56
CA LEU A 7 -14.62 -6.93 2.72
C LEU A 7 -15.31 -5.96 1.74
N LEU A 8 -16.43 -6.36 1.15
CA LEU A 8 -17.25 -5.49 0.29
C LEU A 8 -17.83 -4.31 1.08
N LEU A 9 -18.33 -4.54 2.30
CA LEU A 9 -18.87 -3.50 3.16
C LEU A 9 -17.79 -2.49 3.53
N LEU A 10 -16.61 -2.95 3.96
CA LEU A 10 -15.48 -2.09 4.30
C LEU A 10 -15.06 -1.22 3.10
N ASN A 11 -14.93 -1.83 1.90
CA ASN A 11 -14.62 -1.09 0.68
C ASN A 11 -15.69 -0.05 0.32
N LYS A 12 -16.98 -0.41 0.39
CA LYS A 12 -18.08 0.54 0.12
C LYS A 12 -18.13 1.69 1.12
N SER A 13 -17.72 1.44 2.37
CA SER A 13 -17.64 2.44 3.43
C SER A 13 -16.34 3.25 3.43
N GLY A 14 -15.44 3.02 2.46
CA GLY A 14 -14.18 3.77 2.30
C GLY A 14 -13.01 3.27 3.15
N TYR A 15 -13.12 2.10 3.78
CA TYR A 15 -12.02 1.46 4.52
C TYR A 15 -11.19 0.58 3.58
N GLU A 16 -9.96 1.00 3.28
CA GLU A 16 -9.08 0.30 2.32
C GLU A 16 -8.23 -0.84 2.92
N VAL A 17 -8.42 -1.21 4.19
CA VAL A 17 -7.61 -2.26 4.85
C VAL A 17 -7.58 -3.58 4.08
N GLY A 18 -8.71 -3.95 3.45
CA GLY A 18 -8.83 -5.17 2.65
C GLY A 18 -8.10 -5.16 1.31
N ARG A 19 -7.52 -4.03 0.91
CA ARG A 19 -6.74 -3.87 -0.32
C ARG A 19 -5.25 -4.15 -0.11
N PHE A 20 -4.75 -3.91 1.10
CA PHE A 20 -3.32 -3.91 1.41
C PHE A 20 -2.88 -5.10 2.24
N THR A 21 -3.76 -5.64 3.08
CA THR A 21 -3.48 -6.88 3.81
C THR A 21 -4.37 -8.01 3.32
N SER A 22 -3.85 -9.24 3.33
CA SER A 22 -4.71 -10.41 3.17
C SER A 22 -5.57 -10.54 4.42
N LEU A 23 -6.76 -9.95 4.32
CA LEU A 23 -7.87 -10.27 5.20
C LEU A 23 -8.19 -11.80 5.15
N GLY A 24 -7.56 -12.61 4.30
CA GLY A 24 -7.57 -14.06 4.41
C GLY A 24 -7.03 -14.58 5.75
N ASN A 25 -6.11 -13.84 6.39
CA ASN A 25 -5.56 -14.23 7.68
C ASN A 25 -6.55 -14.12 8.86
N LEU A 26 -7.69 -13.42 8.63
CA LEU A 26 -8.79 -13.19 9.59
C LEU A 26 -9.28 -14.42 10.36
N TYR A 27 -9.22 -15.57 9.72
CA TYR A 27 -9.87 -16.79 10.19
C TYR A 27 -8.91 -17.98 10.14
N TYR A 28 -7.60 -17.74 10.32
CA TYR A 28 -6.72 -18.85 10.72
C TYR A 28 -7.20 -19.41 12.06
N ASP A 29 -6.94 -20.69 12.29
CA ASP A 29 -7.48 -21.47 13.41
C ASP A 29 -7.27 -20.82 14.78
N GLU A 30 -6.22 -20.01 14.96
CA GLU A 30 -5.95 -19.25 16.19
C GLU A 30 -7.04 -18.23 16.51
N ASN A 31 -7.54 -17.49 15.52
CA ASN A 31 -8.62 -16.51 15.69
C ASN A 31 -9.99 -17.18 15.91
N TYR A 32 -10.18 -18.38 15.35
CA TYR A 32 -11.36 -19.21 15.63
C TYR A 32 -11.34 -19.73 17.07
N SER A 33 -10.16 -20.07 17.60
CA SER A 33 -10.00 -20.45 19.01
C SER A 33 -10.29 -19.27 19.96
N TYR A 34 -9.86 -18.05 19.61
CA TYR A 34 -10.23 -16.84 20.36
C TYR A 34 -11.75 -16.60 20.37
N PHE A 35 -12.40 -16.69 19.20
CA PHE A 35 -13.85 -16.60 19.11
C PHE A 35 -14.52 -17.67 19.98
N LYS A 36 -14.10 -18.93 19.82
CA LYS A 36 -14.66 -20.06 20.58
C LYS A 36 -14.49 -19.84 22.08
N THR A 37 -13.35 -19.37 22.56
CA THR A 37 -13.10 -19.10 23.98
C THR A 37 -13.91 -17.93 24.53
N LEU A 38 -14.08 -16.85 23.76
CA LEU A 38 -14.92 -15.69 24.14
C LEU A 38 -16.37 -16.10 24.37
N PHE A 39 -16.92 -16.95 23.50
CA PHE A 39 -18.31 -17.41 23.58
C PHE A 39 -18.52 -18.63 24.51
N SER A 40 -17.48 -19.45 24.75
CA SER A 40 -17.57 -20.61 25.65
C SER A 40 -17.34 -20.28 27.12
N LYS A 41 -16.49 -19.31 27.46
CA LYS A 41 -16.21 -18.93 28.87
C LYS A 41 -17.43 -18.45 29.66
N GLN A 42 -18.51 -18.04 28.99
CA GLN A 42 -19.71 -17.47 29.62
C GLN A 42 -20.99 -18.28 29.41
N GLY A 43 -20.90 -19.47 28.81
CA GLY A 43 -22.07 -20.33 28.58
C GLY A 43 -23.04 -19.77 27.53
N ASP A 44 -22.64 -18.76 26.74
CA ASP A 44 -23.50 -18.14 25.72
C ASP A 44 -23.88 -19.13 24.61
N ILE A 45 -22.97 -20.07 24.29
CA ILE A 45 -23.21 -21.16 23.33
C ILE A 45 -24.28 -22.13 23.86
N GLU A 46 -24.31 -22.40 25.16
CA GLU A 46 -25.26 -23.32 25.80
C GLU A 46 -26.63 -22.67 26.04
N ARG A 47 -26.69 -21.33 26.13
CA ARG A 47 -27.92 -20.56 26.39
C ARG A 47 -28.59 -20.00 25.13
N GLU A 48 -28.04 -20.27 23.94
CA GLU A 48 -28.45 -19.67 22.65
C GLU A 48 -28.53 -18.13 22.66
N SER A 49 -27.92 -17.48 23.64
CA SER A 49 -27.99 -16.03 23.82
C SER A 49 -26.74 -15.39 23.20
N TYR A 50 -26.83 -15.09 21.91
CA TYR A 50 -25.77 -14.38 21.21
C TYR A 50 -25.76 -12.91 21.61
N ASN A 51 -24.86 -12.53 22.52
CA ASN A 51 -24.68 -11.14 22.91
C ASN A 51 -24.01 -10.35 21.76
N ILE A 52 -24.79 -9.53 21.07
CA ILE A 52 -24.34 -8.74 19.93
C ILE A 52 -23.17 -7.80 20.28
N ASN A 53 -23.09 -7.32 21.53
CA ASN A 53 -21.98 -6.46 21.96
C ASN A 53 -20.65 -7.22 21.97
N LYS A 54 -20.65 -8.51 22.34
CA LYS A 54 -19.44 -9.34 22.30
C LYS A 54 -18.99 -9.61 20.88
N TRP A 55 -19.94 -9.82 19.97
CA TRP A 55 -19.64 -9.94 18.55
C TRP A 55 -19.05 -8.64 17.99
N LEU A 56 -19.61 -7.49 18.38
CA LEU A 56 -19.12 -6.18 17.97
C LEU A 56 -17.69 -5.94 18.48
N ASP A 57 -17.41 -6.27 19.74
CA ASP A 57 -16.09 -6.13 20.35
C ASP A 57 -15.04 -6.99 19.64
N TYR A 58 -15.38 -8.26 19.35
CA TYR A 58 -14.55 -9.13 18.51
C TYR A 58 -14.32 -8.54 17.12
N PHE A 59 -15.37 -8.05 16.47
CA PHE A 59 -15.29 -7.49 15.12
C PHE A 59 -14.41 -6.24 15.05
N LEU A 60 -14.53 -5.34 16.04
CA LEU A 60 -13.73 -4.12 16.11
C LEU A 60 -12.28 -4.38 16.48
N SER A 61 -12.03 -5.27 17.45
CA SER A 61 -10.67 -5.69 17.83
C SER A 61 -9.95 -6.34 16.64
N PHE A 62 -10.70 -7.11 15.86
CA PHE A 62 -10.20 -7.69 14.62
C PHE A 62 -9.81 -6.61 13.59
N ILE A 63 -10.68 -5.62 13.34
CA ILE A 63 -10.38 -4.52 12.41
C ILE A 63 -9.13 -3.76 12.88
N LEU A 64 -9.02 -3.50 14.18
CA LEU A 64 -7.87 -2.81 14.77
C LEU A 64 -6.56 -3.55 14.46
N ALA A 65 -6.49 -4.85 14.73
CA ALA A 65 -5.31 -5.67 14.46
C ALA A 65 -4.89 -5.61 12.97
N ALA A 66 -5.87 -5.66 12.06
CA ALA A 66 -5.57 -5.55 10.63
C ALA A 66 -4.97 -4.18 10.23
N TYR A 67 -5.33 -3.11 10.92
CA TYR A 67 -4.74 -1.78 10.71
C TYR A 67 -3.37 -1.64 11.39
N GLU A 68 -3.14 -2.30 12.53
CA GLU A 68 -1.82 -2.37 13.18
C GLU A 68 -0.82 -3.11 12.29
N ASP A 69 -1.19 -4.28 11.77
CA ASP A 69 -0.37 -5.05 10.82
C ASP A 69 -0.06 -4.23 9.56
N LEU A 70 -1.07 -3.54 9.02
CA LEU A 70 -0.89 -2.64 7.87
C LEU A 70 0.09 -1.52 8.21
N ASN A 71 -0.05 -0.90 9.38
CA ASN A 71 0.84 0.15 9.82
C ASN A 71 2.28 -0.37 9.96
N ASP A 72 2.48 -1.58 10.49
CA ASP A 72 3.80 -2.19 10.62
C ASP A 72 4.43 -2.51 9.25
N GLU A 73 3.68 -3.09 8.31
CA GLU A 73 4.13 -3.29 6.92
C GLU A 73 4.47 -1.95 6.23
N MET A 74 3.65 -0.92 6.45
CA MET A 74 3.87 0.41 5.94
C MET A 74 5.07 1.09 6.61
N ASN A 75 5.33 0.86 7.89
CA ASN A 75 6.46 1.43 8.63
C ASN A 75 7.78 0.75 8.26
N LEU A 76 7.77 -0.58 8.05
CA LEU A 76 8.87 -1.33 7.45
C LEU A 76 9.23 -0.77 6.06
N THR A 77 8.23 -0.29 5.31
CA THR A 77 8.41 0.31 3.98
C THR A 77 8.69 1.83 4.03
N GLY A 78 8.21 2.52 5.07
CA GLY A 78 8.12 3.97 5.19
C GLY A 78 9.32 4.65 5.86
N ASN A 79 10.14 3.91 6.60
CA ASN A 79 11.32 4.48 7.28
C ASN A 79 12.53 4.77 6.37
N LYS A 80 12.42 4.54 5.05
CA LYS A 80 13.41 5.09 4.10
C LYS A 80 12.84 6.40 3.56
N LYS A 81 13.26 7.54 4.13
CA LYS A 81 13.15 8.88 3.50
C LYS A 81 13.27 8.70 1.98
N GLU A 82 12.19 8.98 1.26
CA GLU A 82 12.16 8.76 -0.19
C GLU A 82 13.30 9.57 -0.80
N THR A 83 14.32 8.88 -1.32
CA THR A 83 15.51 9.57 -1.81
C THR A 83 15.14 10.41 -3.02
N LYS A 84 15.85 11.53 -3.24
CA LYS A 84 15.68 12.36 -4.45
C LYS A 84 15.73 11.50 -5.73
N THR A 85 16.58 10.46 -5.73
CA THR A 85 16.66 9.46 -6.80
C THR A 85 15.34 8.71 -7.00
N ARG A 86 14.75 8.17 -5.93
CA ARG A 86 13.50 7.39 -6.00
C ARG A 86 12.33 8.26 -6.46
N ARG A 87 12.27 9.53 -6.03
CA ARG A 87 11.27 10.51 -6.51
C ARG A 87 11.38 10.74 -8.01
N ILE A 88 12.59 10.93 -8.54
CA ILE A 88 12.82 11.05 -9.99
C ILE A 88 12.39 9.77 -10.73
N GLU A 89 12.77 8.60 -10.22
CA GLU A 89 12.38 7.32 -10.83
C GLU A 89 10.86 7.12 -10.84
N LYS A 90 10.16 7.56 -9.77
CA LYS A 90 8.70 7.51 -9.69
C LYS A 90 8.04 8.36 -10.77
N VAL A 91 8.53 9.58 -10.99
CA VAL A 91 8.05 10.48 -12.07
C VAL A 91 8.26 9.85 -13.46
N ILE A 92 9.44 9.27 -13.69
CA ILE A 92 9.74 8.58 -14.96
C ILE A 92 8.81 7.37 -15.15
N ASN A 93 8.58 6.60 -14.08
CA ASN A 93 7.74 5.41 -14.11
C ASN A 93 6.26 5.76 -14.31
N SER A 94 5.75 6.85 -13.73
CA SER A 94 4.37 7.30 -13.92
C SER A 94 4.12 7.96 -15.26
N THR A 95 5.16 8.45 -15.96
CA THR A 95 4.98 9.10 -17.25
C THR A 95 4.72 8.08 -18.36
N LEU A 96 3.65 8.30 -19.12
CA LEU A 96 3.29 7.50 -20.30
C LEU A 96 3.88 8.16 -21.56
N GLY A 97 4.61 7.38 -22.36
CA GLY A 97 5.22 7.88 -23.59
C GLY A 97 6.57 8.59 -23.37
N TYR A 98 6.76 9.72 -24.04
CA TYR A 98 8.02 10.48 -23.98
C TYR A 98 8.02 11.48 -22.84
N PHE A 99 9.19 11.68 -22.24
CA PHE A 99 9.40 12.67 -21.19
C PHE A 99 10.70 13.43 -21.39
N THR A 100 10.77 14.63 -20.82
CA THR A 100 11.95 15.50 -20.81
C THR A 100 12.47 15.67 -19.38
N LYS A 101 13.68 16.22 -19.25
CA LYS A 101 14.20 16.61 -17.93
C LYS A 101 13.40 17.77 -17.33
N ASP A 102 12.83 18.63 -18.17
CA ASP A 102 12.00 19.75 -17.74
C ASP A 102 10.69 19.25 -17.10
N ASP A 103 10.09 18.17 -17.64
CA ASP A 103 8.92 17.54 -17.03
C ASP A 103 9.21 17.04 -15.62
N VAL A 104 10.38 16.43 -15.41
CA VAL A 104 10.83 16.00 -14.08
C VAL A 104 11.08 17.19 -13.17
N ARG A 105 11.66 18.28 -13.68
CA ARG A 105 11.89 19.50 -12.90
C ARG A 105 10.58 20.16 -12.46
N ASN A 106 9.56 20.17 -13.32
CA ASN A 106 8.24 20.70 -13.00
C ASN A 106 7.54 19.87 -11.91
N GLN A 107 7.71 18.55 -11.91
CA GLN A 107 7.12 17.67 -10.89
C GLN A 107 7.96 17.56 -9.61
N CYS A 108 9.24 17.91 -9.66
CA CYS A 108 10.18 17.86 -8.53
C CYS A 108 11.00 19.17 -8.44
N PRO A 109 10.36 20.32 -8.14
CA PRO A 109 11.01 21.63 -8.15
C PRO A 109 12.08 21.78 -7.05
N ASP A 110 12.03 20.96 -6.00
CA ASP A 110 12.99 20.96 -4.89
C ASP A 110 14.27 20.14 -5.18
N ILE A 111 14.32 19.44 -6.33
CA ILE A 111 15.46 18.60 -6.70
C ILE A 111 16.41 19.38 -7.62
N PRO A 112 17.68 19.59 -7.22
CA PRO A 112 18.65 20.29 -8.06
C PRO A 112 18.93 19.57 -9.37
N GLU A 113 19.12 20.34 -10.45
CA GLU A 113 19.46 19.86 -11.80
C GLU A 113 20.61 18.84 -11.83
N PRO A 114 21.71 19.00 -11.07
CA PRO A 114 22.79 18.00 -11.03
C PRO A 114 22.31 16.61 -10.58
N THR A 115 21.32 16.55 -9.68
CA THR A 115 20.76 15.29 -9.20
C THR A 115 19.93 14.63 -10.30
N ILE A 116 19.08 15.38 -10.99
CA ILE A 116 18.29 14.90 -12.13
C ILE A 116 19.22 14.33 -13.21
N ASN A 117 20.28 15.08 -13.57
CA ASN A 117 21.28 14.63 -14.54
C ASN A 117 21.98 13.33 -14.12
N ARG A 118 22.36 13.20 -12.84
CA ARG A 118 22.97 11.98 -12.31
C ARG A 118 22.04 10.77 -12.44
N VAL A 119 20.77 10.93 -12.08
CA VAL A 119 19.77 9.85 -12.15
C VAL A 119 19.51 9.43 -13.59
N PHE A 120 19.30 10.39 -14.50
CA PHE A 120 19.13 10.09 -15.93
C PHE A 120 20.34 9.35 -16.52
N ASN A 121 21.56 9.77 -16.18
CA ASN A 121 22.77 9.08 -16.64
C ASN A 121 22.85 7.64 -16.10
N ASN A 122 22.50 7.43 -14.84
CA ASN A 122 22.47 6.09 -14.24
C ASN A 122 21.42 5.20 -14.90
N LEU A 123 20.20 5.70 -15.10
CA LEU A 123 19.11 4.97 -15.75
C LEU A 123 19.42 4.65 -17.21
N ARG A 124 20.11 5.55 -17.91
CA ARG A 124 20.59 5.32 -19.27
C ARG A 124 21.66 4.22 -19.29
N LYS A 125 22.64 4.29 -18.38
CA LYS A 125 23.70 3.26 -18.26
C LYS A 125 23.12 1.89 -17.91
N SER A 126 22.09 1.84 -17.07
CA SER A 126 21.38 0.60 -16.74
C SER A 126 20.38 0.14 -17.81
N GLY A 127 20.29 0.82 -18.95
CA GLY A 127 19.40 0.45 -20.06
C GLY A 127 17.90 0.60 -19.77
N LYS A 128 17.51 1.33 -18.72
CA LYS A 128 16.10 1.54 -18.33
C LYS A 128 15.41 2.64 -19.15
N ILE A 129 16.20 3.61 -19.64
CA ILE A 129 15.71 4.71 -20.46
C ILE A 129 16.61 4.90 -21.68
N GLU A 130 16.04 5.37 -22.78
CA GLU A 130 16.73 5.68 -24.02
C GLU A 130 16.44 7.11 -24.50
N VAL A 131 17.39 7.68 -25.26
CA VAL A 131 17.23 9.00 -25.87
C VAL A 131 16.62 8.82 -27.25
N VAL A 132 15.47 9.42 -27.47
CA VAL A 132 14.71 9.36 -28.72
C VAL A 132 15.03 10.55 -29.62
N ALA A 133 15.17 11.74 -29.03
CA ALA A 133 15.56 12.96 -29.74
C ALA A 133 16.67 13.68 -28.98
N LYS A 134 17.72 14.11 -29.69
CA LYS A 134 18.86 14.86 -29.13
C LYS A 134 18.67 16.37 -29.36
N GLY A 135 19.11 17.19 -28.42
CA GLY A 135 19.05 18.67 -28.51
C GLY A 135 18.62 19.32 -27.19
N ARG A 136 18.32 20.62 -27.23
CA ARG A 136 17.83 21.40 -26.08
C ARG A 136 16.54 20.81 -25.48
N SER A 137 15.69 20.22 -26.33
CA SER A 137 14.46 19.52 -25.96
C SER A 137 14.63 18.00 -26.07
N ALA A 138 15.66 17.46 -25.43
CA ALA A 138 15.94 16.02 -25.48
C ALA A 138 14.74 15.22 -24.94
N LYS A 139 14.21 14.32 -25.77
CA LYS A 139 13.11 13.42 -25.40
C LYS A 139 13.65 12.06 -25.04
N TRP A 140 13.14 11.54 -23.94
CA TRP A 140 13.50 10.25 -23.36
C TRP A 140 12.29 9.33 -23.39
N LYS A 141 12.54 8.03 -23.48
CA LYS A 141 11.52 7.00 -23.40
C LYS A 141 12.01 5.91 -22.45
N LYS A 142 11.08 5.29 -21.74
CA LYS A 142 11.34 4.03 -21.03
C LYS A 142 11.54 2.92 -22.04
N ARG A 143 12.52 2.05 -21.80
CA ARG A 143 12.71 0.85 -22.59
C ARG A 143 11.68 -0.22 -22.21
#